data_AF-A0A8T6C6V2-F1
#
_entry.id   AF-A0A8T6C6V2-F1
#
_cell.length_a   1.000
_cell.length_b   1.000
_cell.length_c   1.000
_cell.angle_alpha   90.00
_cell.angle_beta   90.00
_cell.angle_gamma   90.00
#
_symmetry.space_group_name_H-M   'P 1'
#
loop_
_entity.id
_entity.type
_entity.pdbx_description
1 polymer ?
#
loop_
_entity_poly.entity_id
_entity_poly.type
_entity_poly.pdbx_seq_one_letter_code
_entity_poly.pdbx_strand_id
1 'polypeptide(L)'
;MARPIPWLPPVTTATLAAIPRSIIPAPKLRSGSDSYCKLVILQEAPMKPLARTVAEMPQSGIREIANLAARTPDCVRLDLGEPHFPTPPHIVEAACQAARDGFTKYTPPVGLLSLRQAISEKLQRVNGLDVPADRIVAVSGATSGLFTACLSILEHGDEILLPDPAWPNWEMMVLSAGGKIRYYPADSSRNFLPDPGELDEYVGDR
;
A
#
# COMPACT_ATOMS: atom_id res chain seq x y z
N MET A 1 -16.19 15.90 28.20
CA MET A 1 -17.51 15.28 27.92
C MET A 1 -17.91 15.66 26.50
N ALA A 2 -17.74 14.75 25.54
CA ALA A 2 -18.04 15.01 24.13
C ALA A 2 -19.54 14.85 23.83
N ARG A 3 -20.13 15.81 23.12
CA ARG A 3 -21.53 15.76 22.65
C ARG A 3 -21.63 14.93 21.35
N PRO A 4 -22.70 14.15 21.14
CA PRO A 4 -22.84 13.28 19.97
C PRO A 4 -23.29 14.04 18.70
N ILE A 5 -22.89 13.51 17.53
CA ILE A 5 -23.16 14.05 16.19
C ILE A 5 -24.56 13.62 15.71
N PRO A 6 -25.45 14.54 15.29
CA PRO A 6 -26.89 14.29 15.20
C PRO A 6 -27.42 13.53 13.97
N TRP A 7 -26.57 13.01 13.08
CA TRP A 7 -27.01 12.29 11.86
C TRP A 7 -26.40 10.90 11.65
N LEU A 8 -25.77 10.32 12.68
CA LEU A 8 -25.37 8.91 12.69
C LEU A 8 -26.37 8.11 13.54
N PRO A 9 -27.08 7.11 12.99
CA PRO A 9 -27.87 6.22 13.82
C PRO A 9 -26.92 5.40 14.72
N PRO A 10 -27.30 5.10 15.98
CA PRO A 10 -26.48 4.33 16.89
C PRO A 10 -26.31 2.90 16.34
N VAL A 11 -25.07 2.49 16.10
CA VAL A 11 -24.75 1.10 15.76
C VAL A 11 -24.82 0.29 17.04
N THR A 12 -25.97 -0.33 17.28
CA THR A 12 -26.10 -1.36 18.32
C THR A 12 -25.69 -2.71 17.73
N THR A 13 -25.01 -3.53 18.53
CA THR A 13 -24.46 -4.85 18.20
C THR A 13 -25.52 -5.92 17.90
N ALA A 14 -26.74 -5.53 17.53
CA ALA A 14 -27.92 -6.40 17.40
C ALA A 14 -28.34 -6.72 15.96
N THR A 15 -27.72 -6.13 14.92
CA THR A 15 -28.14 -6.32 13.52
C THR A 15 -27.36 -7.40 12.75
N LEU A 16 -26.63 -8.29 13.45
CA LEU A 16 -25.97 -9.46 12.86
C LEU A 16 -26.61 -10.80 13.27
N ALA A 17 -27.65 -10.79 14.11
CA ALA A 17 -28.25 -12.01 14.67
C ALA A 17 -29.55 -12.48 13.99
N ALA A 18 -30.00 -11.84 12.90
CA ALA A 18 -31.35 -12.07 12.34
C ALA A 18 -31.37 -12.59 10.89
N ILE A 19 -30.39 -13.39 10.47
CA ILE A 19 -30.51 -14.19 9.24
C ILE A 19 -30.95 -15.61 9.64
N PRO A 20 -32.18 -16.05 9.30
CA PRO A 20 -32.60 -17.42 9.56
C PRO A 20 -31.69 -18.39 8.78
N ARG A 21 -31.12 -19.39 9.47
CA ARG A 21 -30.22 -20.43 8.92
C ARG A 21 -30.89 -21.38 7.91
N SER A 22 -32.11 -21.08 7.43
CA SER A 22 -32.93 -22.01 6.64
C SER A 22 -32.88 -21.79 5.12
N ILE A 23 -32.04 -20.89 4.58
CA ILE A 23 -32.01 -20.57 3.13
C ILE A 23 -30.76 -21.11 2.42
N ILE A 24 -30.01 -22.03 3.03
CA ILE A 24 -29.01 -22.83 2.30
C ILE A 24 -29.52 -24.27 2.28
N PRO A 25 -30.02 -24.79 1.14
CA PRO A 25 -30.32 -26.20 1.05
C PRO A 25 -29.01 -26.97 1.29
N ALA A 26 -29.00 -27.83 2.31
CA ALA A 26 -27.89 -28.75 2.53
C ALA A 26 -27.64 -29.53 1.24
N PRO A 27 -26.38 -29.66 0.77
CA PRO A 27 -26.09 -30.44 -0.41
C PRO A 27 -26.59 -31.87 -0.16
N LYS A 28 -27.47 -32.37 -1.04
CA LYS A 28 -27.87 -33.78 -1.03
C LYS A 28 -26.63 -34.61 -1.34
N LEU A 29 -25.98 -35.11 -0.29
CA LEU A 29 -24.97 -36.14 -0.36
C LEU A 29 -25.61 -37.35 -1.07
N ARG A 30 -25.17 -37.62 -2.31
CA ARG A 30 -25.51 -38.86 -3.01
C ARG A 30 -24.86 -39.99 -2.22
N SER A 31 -25.67 -40.92 -1.73
CA SER A 31 -25.19 -42.15 -1.11
C SER A 31 -24.46 -42.99 -2.17
N GLY A 32 -23.13 -42.96 -2.16
CA GLY A 32 -22.33 -43.78 -3.06
C GLY A 32 -20.86 -43.38 -3.06
N SER A 33 -20.03 -44.30 -2.56
CA SER A 33 -18.56 -44.31 -2.50
C SER A 33 -17.90 -43.57 -1.32
N ASP A 34 -17.34 -44.38 -0.46
CA ASP A 34 -16.93 -44.16 0.92
C ASP A 34 -15.44 -43.74 1.02
N SER A 35 -14.96 -42.80 0.19
CA SER A 35 -13.49 -42.60 0.08
C SER A 35 -12.97 -41.17 -0.03
N TYR A 36 -13.79 -40.12 -0.13
CA TYR A 36 -13.28 -38.75 -0.19
C TYR A 36 -14.12 -37.79 0.65
N CYS A 37 -13.78 -37.75 1.94
CA CYS A 37 -13.95 -36.64 2.91
C CYS A 37 -14.19 -37.24 4.29
N LYS A 38 -13.13 -37.84 4.87
CA LYS A 38 -12.97 -37.72 6.31
C LYS A 38 -12.78 -36.23 6.58
N LEU A 39 -13.87 -35.57 6.97
CA LEU A 39 -13.81 -34.28 7.65
C LEU A 39 -13.08 -34.56 8.96
N VAL A 40 -11.76 -34.53 8.91
CA VAL A 40 -10.92 -34.48 10.10
C VAL A 40 -11.28 -33.15 10.74
N ILE A 41 -12.09 -33.20 11.78
CA ILE A 41 -12.19 -32.12 12.75
C ILE A 41 -10.76 -31.99 13.28
N LEU A 42 -10.01 -31.04 12.73
CA LEU A 42 -8.68 -30.69 13.20
C LEU A 42 -8.86 -30.28 14.66
N GLN A 43 -8.50 -31.18 15.58
CA GLN A 43 -8.09 -30.81 16.92
C GLN A 43 -7.12 -29.64 16.77
N GLU A 44 -7.32 -28.58 17.54
CA GLU A 44 -6.63 -27.28 17.50
C GLU A 44 -5.17 -27.38 17.03
N ALA A 45 -4.98 -27.35 15.70
CA ALA A 45 -3.66 -27.32 15.13
C ALA A 45 -3.08 -25.94 15.49
N PRO A 46 -1.85 -25.85 16.05
CA PRO A 46 -1.27 -24.57 16.37
C PRO A 46 -1.24 -23.70 15.11
N MET A 47 -1.75 -22.48 15.22
CA MET A 47 -1.79 -21.54 14.12
C MET A 47 -0.38 -21.37 13.55
N LYS A 48 -0.27 -21.42 12.21
CA LYS A 48 0.99 -21.12 11.53
C LYS A 48 1.49 -19.73 11.99
N PRO A 49 2.75 -19.59 12.42
CA PRO A 49 3.29 -18.29 12.79
C PRO A 49 3.30 -17.34 11.58
N LEU A 50 3.36 -16.03 11.86
CA LEU A 50 3.54 -15.03 10.81
C LEU A 50 4.79 -15.34 9.97
N ALA A 51 4.76 -14.95 8.70
CA ALA A 51 5.95 -15.02 7.86
C ALA A 51 7.08 -14.24 8.52
N ARG A 52 8.29 -14.81 8.51
CA ARG A 52 9.48 -14.23 9.14
C ARG A 52 9.69 -12.77 8.74
N THR A 53 9.60 -12.47 7.44
CA THR A 53 9.72 -11.12 6.87
C THR A 53 8.74 -10.12 7.50
N VAL A 54 7.51 -10.56 7.79
CA VAL A 54 6.50 -9.71 8.44
C VAL A 54 6.79 -9.54 9.93
N ALA A 55 7.23 -10.62 10.59
CA ALA A 55 7.54 -10.62 12.01
C ALA A 55 8.78 -9.78 12.37
N GLU A 56 9.76 -9.70 11.46
CA GLU A 56 11.02 -8.96 11.62
C GLU A 56 10.95 -7.53 11.04
N MET A 57 9.86 -7.16 10.37
CA MET A 57 9.69 -5.85 9.74
C MET A 57 9.77 -4.73 10.79
N PRO A 58 10.60 -3.69 10.61
CA PRO A 58 10.64 -2.58 11.54
C PRO A 58 9.28 -1.89 11.61
N GLN A 59 8.91 -1.46 12.83
CA GLN A 59 7.70 -0.68 13.01
C GLN A 59 7.89 0.73 12.44
N SER A 60 6.86 1.26 11.78
CA SER A 60 6.89 2.65 11.29
C SER A 60 6.87 3.64 12.45
N GLY A 61 7.97 4.36 12.65
CA GLY A 61 8.05 5.47 13.61
C GLY A 61 7.04 6.58 13.32
N ILE A 62 6.74 6.84 12.03
CA ILE A 62 5.68 7.80 11.62
C ILE A 62 4.34 7.35 12.22
N ARG A 63 4.00 6.07 12.10
CA ARG A 63 2.74 5.54 12.65
C ARG A 63 2.73 5.55 14.17
N GLU A 64 3.86 5.30 14.81
CA GLU A 64 3.99 5.38 16.27
C GLU A 64 3.67 6.79 16.79
N ILE A 65 4.31 7.81 16.21
CA ILE A 65 4.07 9.22 16.55
C ILE A 65 2.63 9.62 16.22
N ALA A 66 2.11 9.24 15.05
CA ALA A 66 0.72 9.54 14.68
C ALA A 66 -0.29 8.93 15.67
N ASN A 67 -0.04 7.70 16.13
CA ASN A 67 -0.89 7.03 17.11
C ASN A 67 -0.81 7.67 18.50
N LEU A 68 0.37 8.15 18.90
CA LEU A 68 0.54 8.90 20.13
C LEU A 68 -0.20 10.23 20.06
N ALA A 69 -0.01 11.00 18.98
CA ALA A 69 -0.68 12.27 18.75
C ALA A 69 -2.21 12.13 18.78
N ALA A 70 -2.75 11.08 18.16
CA ALA A 70 -4.19 10.81 18.16
C ALA A 70 -4.80 10.58 19.56
N ARG A 71 -3.99 10.19 20.56
CA ARG A 71 -4.41 9.98 21.95
C ARG A 71 -4.01 11.12 22.89
N THR A 72 -3.29 12.12 22.40
CA THR A 72 -2.84 13.28 23.18
C THR A 72 -3.78 14.46 22.93
N PRO A 73 -4.57 14.88 23.92
CA PRO A 73 -5.40 16.08 23.80
C PRO A 73 -4.55 17.31 23.46
N ASP A 74 -5.10 18.20 22.64
CA ASP A 74 -4.48 19.48 22.25
C ASP A 74 -3.11 19.36 21.55
N CYS A 75 -2.79 18.19 21.01
CA CYS A 75 -1.54 17.95 20.27
C CYS A 75 -1.55 18.66 18.91
N VAL A 76 -0.54 19.51 18.68
CA VAL A 76 -0.25 20.05 17.35
C VAL A 76 0.52 19.02 16.53
N ARG A 77 -0.03 18.67 15.36
CA ARG A 77 0.48 17.59 14.51
C ARG A 77 1.39 18.12 13.41
N LEU A 78 2.64 17.66 13.40
CA LEU A 78 3.66 17.95 12.40
C LEU A 78 4.29 16.66 11.82
N ASP A 79 3.58 15.54 11.98
CA ASP A 79 4.06 14.18 11.71
C ASP A 79 3.72 13.64 10.31
N LEU A 80 2.63 14.11 9.70
CA LEU A 80 2.14 13.60 8.40
C LEU A 80 2.47 14.54 7.25
N GLY A 81 3.03 13.98 6.18
CA GLY A 81 3.35 14.69 4.94
C GLY A 81 2.17 14.81 3.96
N GLU A 82 0.94 14.97 4.45
CA GLU A 82 -0.23 15.18 3.59
C GLU A 82 -0.57 16.69 3.47
N PRO A 83 -0.98 17.18 2.29
CA PRO A 83 -1.39 18.57 2.16
C PRO A 83 -2.63 18.90 2.99
N HIS A 84 -2.69 20.11 3.53
CA HIS A 84 -3.83 20.59 4.33
C HIS A 84 -5.06 21.00 3.50
N PHE A 85 -4.88 21.25 2.20
CA PHE A 85 -5.94 21.74 1.32
C PHE A 85 -6.78 20.59 0.75
N PRO A 86 -8.09 20.81 0.50
CA PRO A 86 -8.93 19.79 -0.11
C PRO A 86 -8.55 19.54 -1.57
N THR A 87 -8.93 18.38 -2.10
CA THR A 87 -8.85 18.09 -3.53
C THR A 87 -9.57 19.18 -4.35
N PRO A 88 -8.95 19.75 -5.40
CA PRO A 88 -9.56 20.78 -6.23
C PRO A 88 -10.96 20.39 -6.77
N PRO A 89 -11.96 21.30 -6.77
CA PRO A 89 -13.36 20.97 -7.10
C PRO A 89 -13.55 20.27 -8.45
N HIS A 90 -12.84 20.72 -9.49
CA HIS A 90 -12.94 20.13 -10.83
C HIS A 90 -12.53 18.64 -10.87
N ILE A 91 -11.62 18.20 -9.99
CA ILE A 91 -11.21 16.80 -9.88
C ILE A 91 -12.30 15.98 -9.20
N VAL A 92 -12.91 16.53 -8.14
CA VAL A 92 -14.03 15.90 -7.43
C VAL A 92 -15.23 15.73 -8.37
N GLU A 93 -15.55 16.77 -9.14
CA GLU A 93 -16.62 16.75 -10.13
C GLU A 93 -16.37 15.70 -11.23
N ALA A 94 -15.15 15.62 -11.77
CA ALA A 94 -14.78 14.60 -12.75
C ALA A 94 -14.92 13.17 -12.21
N ALA A 95 -14.51 12.93 -10.96
CA ALA A 95 -14.67 11.63 -10.30
C ALA A 95 -16.15 11.26 -10.10
N CYS A 96 -16.97 12.21 -9.63
CA CYS A 96 -18.41 12.04 -9.49
C CYS A 96 -19.07 11.76 -10.85
N GLN A 97 -18.66 12.47 -11.89
CA GLN A 97 -19.21 12.30 -13.23
C GLN A 97 -18.85 10.91 -13.80
N ALA A 98 -17.59 10.48 -13.68
CA ALA A 98 -17.17 9.14 -14.10
C ALA A 98 -18.00 8.05 -13.41
N ALA A 99 -18.29 8.20 -12.11
CA ALA A 99 -19.14 7.26 -11.39
C ALA A 99 -20.59 7.25 -11.93
N ARG A 100 -21.18 8.43 -12.20
CA ARG A 100 -22.53 8.55 -12.79
C ARG A 100 -22.63 7.96 -14.19
N ASP A 101 -21.58 8.13 -14.99
CA ASP A 101 -21.48 7.60 -16.35
C ASP A 101 -21.15 6.09 -16.38
N GLY A 102 -21.03 5.46 -15.21
CA GLY A 102 -20.90 4.02 -15.09
C GLY A 102 -19.47 3.49 -15.24
N PHE A 103 -18.44 4.34 -15.15
CA PHE A 103 -17.02 3.94 -15.09
C PHE A 103 -16.68 3.24 -13.76
N THR A 104 -17.27 2.07 -13.56
CA THR A 104 -17.27 1.30 -12.31
C THR A 104 -16.79 -0.14 -12.51
N LYS A 105 -16.31 -0.46 -13.72
CA LYS A 105 -15.82 -1.78 -14.10
C LYS A 105 -14.30 -1.79 -14.14
N TYR A 106 -13.73 -2.98 -14.32
CA TYR A 106 -12.29 -3.14 -14.45
C TYR A 106 -11.73 -2.26 -15.57
N THR A 107 -10.58 -1.68 -15.28
CA THR A 107 -9.72 -1.04 -16.27
C THR A 107 -8.68 -2.05 -16.77
N PRO A 108 -7.97 -1.76 -17.88
CA PRO A 108 -6.81 -2.57 -18.27
C PRO A 108 -5.79 -2.65 -17.13
N PRO A 109 -5.05 -3.76 -16.96
CA PRO A 109 -4.09 -3.92 -15.85
C PRO A 109 -3.03 -2.81 -15.78
N VAL A 110 -2.63 -2.25 -16.92
CA VAL A 110 -1.67 -1.14 -17.00
C VAL A 110 -2.29 0.24 -16.83
N GLY A 111 -3.61 0.33 -16.71
CA GLY A 111 -4.38 1.57 -16.65
C GLY A 111 -5.01 2.00 -17.97
N LEU A 112 -5.98 2.92 -17.87
CA LEU A 112 -6.68 3.52 -19.01
C LEU A 112 -5.68 4.18 -19.97
N LEU A 113 -5.87 3.97 -21.28
CA LEU A 113 -5.01 4.57 -22.31
C LEU A 113 -5.02 6.11 -22.23
N SER A 114 -6.20 6.70 -22.04
CA SER A 114 -6.35 8.16 -21.91
C SER A 114 -5.54 8.73 -20.74
N LEU A 115 -5.52 8.04 -19.60
CA LEU A 115 -4.69 8.42 -18.45
C LEU A 115 -3.20 8.33 -18.78
N ARG A 116 -2.77 7.23 -19.42
CA ARG A 116 -1.36 7.03 -19.77
C ARG A 116 -0.86 8.06 -20.80
N GLN A 117 -1.69 8.44 -21.77
CA GLN A 117 -1.39 9.51 -22.72
C GLN A 117 -1.26 10.87 -22.01
N ALA A 118 -2.19 11.21 -21.11
CA ALA A 118 -2.10 12.43 -20.33
C ALA A 118 -0.84 12.48 -19.43
N ILE A 119 -0.40 11.34 -18.89
CA ILE A 119 0.85 11.24 -18.12
C ILE A 119 2.06 11.46 -19.04
N SER A 120 2.08 10.84 -20.22
CA SER A 120 3.14 11.02 -21.23
C SER A 120 3.30 12.50 -21.60
N GLU A 121 2.19 13.17 -21.94
CA GLU A 121 2.19 14.61 -22.24
C GLU A 121 2.66 15.46 -21.05
N LYS A 122 2.25 15.10 -19.83
CA LYS A 122 2.72 15.77 -18.60
C LYS A 122 4.23 15.59 -18.41
N LEU A 123 4.77 14.39 -18.63
CA LEU A 123 6.20 14.10 -18.48
C LEU A 123 7.01 14.94 -19.47
N GLN A 124 6.56 15.06 -20.71
CA GLN A 124 7.22 15.93 -21.68
C GLN A 124 7.13 17.40 -21.26
N ARG A 125 5.92 17.88 -20.92
CA ARG A 125 5.68 19.29 -20.60
C ARG A 125 6.36 19.78 -19.31
N VAL A 126 6.41 18.94 -18.27
CA VAL A 126 6.87 19.33 -16.92
C VAL A 126 8.29 18.83 -16.64
N ASN A 127 8.68 17.67 -17.17
CA ASN A 127 9.95 17.03 -16.88
C ASN A 127 10.89 16.98 -18.09
N GLY A 128 10.43 17.36 -19.30
CA GLY A 128 11.22 17.24 -20.53
C GLY A 128 11.51 15.80 -20.96
N LEU A 129 10.69 14.85 -20.50
CA LEU A 129 10.89 13.42 -20.75
C LEU A 129 9.89 12.90 -21.79
N ASP A 130 10.41 12.42 -22.92
CA ASP A 130 9.64 11.77 -23.97
C ASP A 130 9.44 10.28 -23.65
N VAL A 131 8.36 9.98 -22.92
CA VAL A 131 8.02 8.60 -22.51
C VAL A 131 6.71 8.20 -23.19
N PRO A 132 6.71 7.22 -24.11
CA PRO A 132 5.50 6.80 -24.78
C PRO A 132 4.51 6.11 -23.81
N ALA A 133 3.22 6.20 -24.10
CA ALA A 133 2.16 5.71 -23.21
C ALA A 133 2.21 4.20 -22.93
N ASP A 134 2.83 3.41 -23.80
CA ASP A 134 3.04 1.96 -23.63
C ASP A 134 4.12 1.61 -22.59
N ARG A 135 4.98 2.57 -22.22
CA ARG A 135 5.96 2.48 -21.12
C ARG A 135 5.45 3.05 -19.79
N ILE A 136 4.16 3.35 -19.69
CA ILE A 136 3.54 3.92 -18.49
C ILE A 136 2.56 2.91 -17.89
N VAL A 137 2.66 2.67 -16.59
CA VAL A 137 1.74 1.83 -15.82
C VAL A 137 1.08 2.69 -14.75
N ALA A 138 -0.25 2.74 -14.74
CA ALA A 138 -0.99 3.41 -13.67
C ALA A 138 -1.15 2.46 -12.48
N VAL A 139 -0.80 2.95 -11.28
CA VAL A 139 -0.79 2.19 -10.03
C VAL A 139 -1.58 2.91 -8.94
N SER A 140 -1.93 2.18 -7.88
CA SER A 140 -2.66 2.72 -6.73
C SER A 140 -1.74 3.51 -5.78
N GLY A 141 -1.36 4.72 -6.21
CA GLY A 141 -0.48 5.62 -5.47
C GLY A 141 1.01 5.28 -5.62
N ALA A 142 1.86 6.26 -5.31
CA ALA A 142 3.31 6.16 -5.53
C ALA A 142 3.96 5.01 -4.74
N THR A 143 3.51 4.75 -3.52
CA THR A 143 3.98 3.64 -2.67
C THR A 143 3.78 2.27 -3.34
N SER A 144 2.61 2.05 -3.95
CA SER A 144 2.31 0.83 -4.70
C SER A 144 3.20 0.71 -5.93
N GLY A 145 3.47 1.83 -6.62
CA GLY A 145 4.39 1.89 -7.75
C GLY A 145 5.82 1.51 -7.38
N LEU A 146 6.37 2.13 -6.35
CA LEU A 146 7.72 1.84 -5.86
C LEU A 146 7.84 0.38 -5.40
N PHE A 147 6.86 -0.13 -4.67
CA PHE A 147 6.87 -1.52 -4.22
C PHE A 147 6.76 -2.51 -5.39
N THR A 148 5.90 -2.23 -6.37
CA THR A 148 5.78 -3.05 -7.59
C THR A 148 7.09 -3.04 -8.38
N ALA A 149 7.76 -1.88 -8.49
CA ALA A 149 9.07 -1.79 -9.12
C ALA A 149 10.11 -2.64 -8.38
N CYS A 150 10.18 -2.55 -7.04
CA CYS A 150 11.06 -3.38 -6.22
C CYS A 150 10.82 -4.88 -6.48
N LEU A 151 9.57 -5.33 -6.43
CA LEU A 151 9.22 -6.74 -6.69
C LEU A 151 9.46 -7.19 -8.13
N SER A 152 9.59 -6.26 -9.09
CA SER A 152 9.82 -6.59 -10.50
C SER A 152 11.29 -6.68 -10.87
N ILE A 153 12.18 -6.10 -10.06
CA ILE A 153 13.62 -5.99 -10.38
C ILE A 153 14.52 -6.72 -9.38
N LEU A 154 14.10 -6.90 -8.13
CA LEU A 154 14.93 -7.47 -7.08
C LEU A 154 14.79 -8.98 -7.03
N GLU A 155 15.94 -9.67 -6.99
CA GLU A 155 16.04 -11.04 -6.53
C GLU A 155 16.38 -11.09 -5.04
N HIS A 156 16.11 -12.24 -4.42
CA HIS A 156 16.41 -12.43 -3.01
C HIS A 156 17.93 -12.30 -2.76
N GLY A 157 18.28 -11.39 -1.84
CA GLY A 157 19.65 -11.10 -1.44
C GLY A 157 20.36 -10.00 -2.23
N ASP A 158 19.72 -9.44 -3.26
CA ASP A 158 20.24 -8.24 -3.95
C ASP A 158 20.29 -7.04 -3.00
N GLU A 159 21.28 -6.16 -3.19
CA GLU A 159 21.52 -5.02 -2.32
C GLU A 159 20.95 -3.73 -2.91
N ILE A 160 20.26 -2.95 -2.09
CA ILE A 160 19.77 -1.61 -2.47
C ILE A 160 20.45 -0.55 -1.62
N LEU A 161 21.02 0.43 -2.31
CA LEU A 161 21.57 1.62 -1.69
C LEU A 161 20.45 2.56 -1.26
N LEU A 162 20.40 2.89 0.04
CA LEU A 162 19.51 3.90 0.59
C LEU A 162 20.31 5.02 1.27
N PRO A 163 19.92 6.30 1.12
CA PRO A 163 20.54 7.37 1.88
C PRO A 163 20.21 7.22 3.37
N ASP A 164 21.09 7.66 4.24
CA ASP A 164 20.80 7.93 5.65
C ASP A 164 20.90 9.45 5.89
N PRO A 165 19.77 10.15 6.13
CA PRO A 165 18.42 9.64 6.39
C PRO A 165 17.60 9.27 5.13
N ALA A 166 16.75 8.25 5.24
CA ALA A 166 15.82 7.79 4.19
C ALA A 166 14.35 7.86 4.61
N TRP A 167 13.45 7.77 3.63
CA TRP A 167 12.04 7.48 3.91
C TRP A 167 11.89 6.02 4.39
N PRO A 168 11.36 5.75 5.60
CA PRO A 168 11.35 4.41 6.18
C PRO A 168 10.63 3.34 5.34
N ASN A 169 9.68 3.75 4.49
CA ASN A 169 8.96 2.77 3.67
C ASN A 169 9.85 2.17 2.57
N TRP A 170 10.94 2.81 2.16
CA TRP A 170 11.90 2.20 1.23
C TRP A 170 12.55 0.96 1.85
N GLU A 171 12.98 1.04 3.10
CA GLU A 171 13.53 -0.09 3.83
C GLU A 171 12.51 -1.24 3.90
N MET A 172 11.26 -0.93 4.25
CA MET A 172 10.20 -1.95 4.33
C MET A 172 9.92 -2.61 2.97
N MET A 173 9.97 -1.85 1.88
CA MET A 173 9.78 -2.38 0.52
C MET A 173 10.89 -3.35 0.13
N VAL A 174 12.16 -2.98 0.37
CA VAL A 174 13.33 -3.79 0.05
C VAL A 174 13.33 -5.09 0.86
N LEU A 175 13.13 -5.01 2.18
CA LEU A 175 13.06 -6.18 3.05
C LEU A 175 11.89 -7.11 2.69
N SER A 176 10.74 -6.54 2.30
CA SER A 176 9.58 -7.31 1.83
C SER A 176 9.85 -8.08 0.54
N ALA A 177 10.70 -7.54 -0.33
CA ALA A 177 11.16 -8.20 -1.55
C ALA A 177 12.29 -9.23 -1.31
N GLY A 178 12.78 -9.37 -0.07
CA GLY A 178 13.91 -10.23 0.25
C GLY A 178 15.28 -9.63 -0.10
N GLY A 179 15.32 -8.33 -0.39
CA GLY A 179 16.55 -7.59 -0.62
C GLY A 179 17.26 -7.23 0.68
N LYS A 180 18.51 -6.80 0.54
CA LYS A 180 19.33 -6.22 1.61
C LYS A 180 19.46 -4.73 1.40
N ILE A 181 19.70 -4.00 2.48
CA ILE A 181 19.89 -2.56 2.45
C ILE A 181 21.33 -2.26 2.81
N ARG A 182 21.94 -1.37 2.04
CA ARG A 182 23.20 -0.74 2.41
C ARG A 182 23.00 0.76 2.42
N TYR A 183 23.25 1.34 3.59
CA TYR A 183 23.11 2.78 3.77
C TYR A 183 24.36 3.51 3.29
N TYR A 184 24.18 4.67 2.67
CA TYR A 184 25.23 5.65 2.40
C TYR A 184 24.90 6.98 3.12
N PRO A 185 25.89 7.75 3.56
CA PRO A 185 25.66 8.98 4.31
C PRO A 185 25.09 10.08 3.39
N ALA A 186 24.04 10.74 3.86
CA ALA A 186 23.52 11.97 3.27
C ALA A 186 23.51 13.03 4.36
N ASP A 187 24.68 13.58 4.69
CA ASP A 187 24.80 14.48 5.84
C ASP A 187 24.33 15.91 5.56
N SER A 188 24.13 16.67 6.63
CA SER A 188 23.63 18.04 6.57
C SER A 188 24.63 19.04 5.98
N SER A 189 25.94 18.77 6.00
CA SER A 189 26.96 19.65 5.42
C SER A 189 26.83 19.75 3.89
N ARG A 190 26.21 18.72 3.28
CA ARG A 190 25.91 18.64 1.84
C ARG A 190 24.43 18.83 1.52
N ASN A 191 23.65 19.39 2.44
CA ASN A 191 22.19 19.52 2.32
C ASN A 191 21.49 18.17 2.05
N PHE A 192 22.00 17.07 2.62
CA PHE A 192 21.45 15.72 2.42
C PHE A 192 21.50 15.25 0.95
N LEU A 193 22.36 15.84 0.12
CA LEU A 193 22.58 15.39 -1.25
C LEU A 193 23.71 14.36 -1.31
N PRO A 194 23.55 13.26 -2.08
CA PRO A 194 24.60 12.27 -2.26
C PRO A 194 25.83 12.85 -2.98
N ASP A 195 27.00 12.27 -2.75
CA ASP A 195 28.14 12.39 -3.67
C ASP A 195 28.11 11.27 -4.70
N PRO A 196 27.90 11.55 -6.00
CA PRO A 196 28.02 10.53 -7.02
C PRO A 196 29.39 9.82 -7.03
N GLY A 197 30.47 10.51 -6.66
CA GLY A 197 31.81 9.92 -6.62
C GLY A 197 32.05 8.98 -5.44
N GLU A 198 31.35 9.17 -4.32
CA GLU A 198 31.49 8.30 -3.14
C GLU A 198 30.52 7.11 -3.21
N LEU A 199 29.42 7.22 -3.96
CA LEU A 199 28.43 6.15 -4.09
C LEU A 199 29.04 4.83 -4.59
N ASP A 200 30.05 4.89 -5.46
CA ASP A 200 30.76 3.71 -5.97
C ASP A 200 31.40 2.88 -4.85
N GLU A 201 31.81 3.49 -3.74
CA GLU A 201 32.37 2.78 -2.58
C GLU A 201 31.32 1.97 -1.82
N TYR A 202 30.05 2.35 -1.97
CA TYR A 202 28.92 1.67 -1.35
C TYR A 202 28.33 0.59 -2.25
N VAL A 203 28.61 0.58 -3.56
CA VAL A 203 28.10 -0.47 -4.45
C VAL A 203 28.69 -1.83 -4.06
N GLY A 204 27.82 -2.79 -3.74
CA GLY A 204 28.19 -4.18 -3.49
C GLY A 204 28.30 -5.01 -4.77
N ASP A 205 28.61 -6.30 -4.62
CA ASP A 205 28.78 -7.23 -5.75
C ASP A 205 27.45 -7.58 -6.47
N ARG A 206 26.31 -7.21 -5.89
CA ARG A 206 24.97 -7.63 -6.31
C ARG A 206 23.95 -6.53 -6.18
#